data_AF-A0A6J0TYP0-F1
#
_entry.id   AF-A0A6J0TYP0-F1
#
_cell.length_a   1.000
_cell.length_b   1.000
_cell.length_c   1.000
_cell.angle_alpha   90.00
_cell.angle_beta   90.00
_cell.angle_gamma   90.00
#
_symmetry.space_group_name_H-M   'P 1'
#
loop_
_entity.id
_entity.type
_entity.pdbx_description
1 polymer ?
#
loop_
_entity_poly.entity_id
_entity_poly.type
_entity_poly.pdbx_seq_one_letter_code
_entity_poly.pdbx_strand_id
1 'polypeptide(L)'
;MKSIGLLLLVGLLAFWAELTPTYGQPAICLLPKVVGNCEAYIPRYYYNPESKKCEKFIYGGCGGNKNNFKTWKDCHYTCEEKPGTCPKAPPDLFTICLVKCENDWKCPGKEKCCNYACLVDCMSPV
;
A
#
# COMPACT_ATOMS: atom_id res chain seq x y z
N MET A 1 11.25 -17.76 42.74
CA MET A 1 9.82 -17.56 42.42
C MET A 1 9.51 -16.06 42.32
N LYS A 2 10.06 -15.34 41.33
CA LYS A 2 9.70 -13.94 41.02
C LYS A 2 10.04 -13.70 39.55
N SER A 3 9.25 -14.23 38.62
CA SER A 3 9.36 -13.81 37.20
C SER A 3 8.21 -14.26 36.30
N ILE A 4 7.29 -15.10 36.79
CA ILE A 4 6.21 -15.64 35.95
C ILE A 4 5.08 -14.60 35.75
N GLY A 5 4.90 -13.67 36.71
CA GLY A 5 3.85 -12.63 36.61
C GLY A 5 4.15 -11.48 35.64
N LEU A 6 5.42 -11.23 35.29
CA LEU A 6 5.79 -10.11 34.40
C LEU A 6 5.67 -10.50 32.92
N LEU A 7 5.82 -11.78 32.59
CA LEU A 7 5.70 -12.29 31.21
C LEU A 7 4.25 -12.38 30.73
N LEU A 8 3.26 -12.52 31.63
CA LEU A 8 1.84 -12.59 31.27
C LEU A 8 1.23 -11.22 30.94
N LEU A 9 1.71 -10.13 31.55
CA LEU A 9 1.23 -8.77 31.27
C LEU A 9 1.74 -8.22 29.92
N VAL A 10 2.92 -8.65 29.47
CA VAL A 10 3.46 -8.28 28.16
C VAL A 10 2.68 -9.00 27.04
N GLY A 11 2.19 -10.23 27.28
CA GLY A 11 1.39 -10.99 26.31
C GLY A 11 0.02 -10.36 25.99
N LEU A 12 -0.66 -9.77 26.98
CA LEU A 12 -1.96 -9.10 26.76
C LEU A 12 -1.84 -7.73 26.08
N LEU A 13 -0.71 -7.04 26.23
CA LEU A 13 -0.44 -5.79 25.51
C LEU A 13 0.10 -6.04 24.09
N ALA A 14 0.80 -7.15 23.86
CA ALA A 14 1.25 -7.56 22.53
C ALA A 14 0.11 -8.08 21.63
N PHE A 15 -0.95 -8.67 22.22
CA PHE A 15 -2.08 -9.21 21.46
C PHE A 15 -2.96 -8.16 20.75
N TRP A 16 -2.85 -6.87 21.11
CA TRP A 16 -3.55 -5.78 20.40
C TRP A 16 -2.66 -5.06 19.37
N ALA A 17 -1.35 -5.28 19.38
CA ALA A 17 -0.42 -4.63 18.45
C ALA A 17 -0.22 -5.42 17.14
N GLU A 18 -0.51 -6.72 17.12
CA GLU A 18 -0.25 -7.60 15.96
C GLU A 18 -1.35 -7.56 14.88
N LEU A 19 -2.51 -6.98 15.18
CA LEU A 19 -3.60 -6.82 14.21
C LEU A 19 -3.80 -5.35 13.88
N THR A 20 -2.75 -4.62 13.47
CA THR A 20 -3.02 -3.42 12.67
C THR A 20 -3.51 -3.92 11.32
N PRO A 21 -4.81 -3.83 10.98
CA PRO A 21 -5.24 -4.18 9.66
C PRO A 21 -4.59 -3.14 8.74
N THR A 22 -3.84 -3.57 7.73
CA THR A 22 -3.50 -2.71 6.60
C THR A 22 -4.81 -2.45 5.83
N TYR A 23 -5.70 -1.66 6.42
CA TYR A 23 -7.07 -1.46 5.98
C TYR A 23 -7.04 -0.60 4.71
N GLY A 24 -6.73 -1.23 3.57
CA GLY A 24 -6.71 -0.61 2.26
C GLY A 24 -5.50 -0.96 1.37
N GLN A 25 -4.37 -1.41 1.92
CA GLN A 25 -3.20 -1.71 1.10
C GLN A 25 -3.44 -2.98 0.26
N PRO A 26 -3.11 -2.99 -1.04
CA PRO A 26 -3.33 -4.17 -1.89
C PRO A 26 -2.54 -5.38 -1.39
N ALA A 27 -3.22 -6.54 -1.26
CA ALA A 27 -2.62 -7.77 -0.73
C ALA A 27 -1.38 -8.25 -1.53
N ILE A 28 -1.27 -7.89 -2.81
CA ILE A 28 -0.09 -8.19 -3.62
C ILE A 28 1.19 -7.56 -3.05
N CYS A 29 1.08 -6.44 -2.34
CA CYS A 29 2.21 -5.75 -1.71
C CYS A 29 2.74 -6.51 -0.50
N LEU A 30 1.97 -7.46 0.04
CA LEU A 30 2.39 -8.29 1.17
C LEU A 30 3.11 -9.58 0.74
N LEU A 31 3.14 -9.86 -0.57
CA LEU A 31 3.83 -11.06 -1.08
C LEU A 31 5.35 -10.85 -1.06
N PRO A 32 6.16 -11.91 -0.84
CA PRO A 32 7.61 -11.79 -0.92
C PRO A 32 8.08 -11.54 -2.35
N LYS A 33 9.30 -11.02 -2.53
CA LYS A 33 9.97 -11.09 -3.84
C LYS A 33 10.25 -12.54 -4.21
N VAL A 34 10.02 -12.91 -5.48
CA VAL A 34 10.29 -14.25 -6.00
C VAL A 34 11.09 -14.14 -7.30
N VAL A 35 12.33 -14.64 -7.27
CA VAL A 35 13.21 -14.73 -8.45
C VAL A 35 12.65 -15.73 -9.46
N GLY A 36 12.16 -16.87 -8.98
CA GLY A 36 11.62 -17.96 -9.79
C GLY A 36 12.72 -18.90 -10.32
N ASN A 37 12.33 -19.85 -11.17
CA ASN A 37 13.18 -21.00 -11.53
C ASN A 37 13.88 -20.86 -12.89
N CYS A 38 13.71 -19.73 -13.57
CA CYS A 38 14.40 -19.43 -14.82
C CYS A 38 15.63 -18.53 -14.54
N GLU A 39 16.58 -18.48 -15.48
CA GLU A 39 17.89 -17.85 -15.27
C GLU A 39 18.08 -16.54 -16.04
N ALA A 40 17.00 -15.89 -16.50
CA ALA A 40 17.11 -14.59 -17.16
C ALA A 40 17.48 -13.49 -16.15
N TYR A 41 18.23 -12.48 -16.59
CA TYR A 41 18.52 -11.30 -15.80
C TYR A 41 17.52 -10.18 -16.13
N ILE A 42 16.39 -10.11 -15.42
CA ILE A 42 15.35 -9.09 -15.67
C ILE A 42 15.20 -8.19 -14.43
N PRO A 43 15.72 -6.96 -14.46
CA PRO A 43 15.50 -5.99 -13.40
C PRO A 43 14.01 -5.67 -13.23
N ARG A 44 13.52 -5.77 -12.00
CA ARG A 44 12.14 -5.49 -11.59
C ARG A 44 12.12 -4.76 -10.25
N TYR A 45 10.94 -4.32 -9.85
CA TYR A 45 10.68 -3.72 -8.55
C TYR A 45 9.70 -4.59 -7.75
N TYR A 46 9.88 -4.67 -6.45
CA TYR A 46 8.93 -5.27 -5.52
C TYR A 46 8.75 -4.32 -4.32
N TYR A 47 7.59 -4.34 -3.69
CA TYR A 47 7.38 -3.64 -2.44
C TYR A 47 7.93 -4.47 -1.28
N ASN A 48 8.82 -3.88 -0.48
CA ASN A 48 9.34 -4.46 0.73
C ASN A 48 8.54 -3.91 1.94
N PRO A 49 7.73 -4.74 2.63
CA PRO A 49 6.94 -4.29 3.77
C PRO A 49 7.77 -3.91 4.99
N GLU A 50 9.01 -4.42 5.12
CA GLU A 50 9.91 -4.08 6.23
C GLU A 50 10.44 -2.65 6.09
N SER A 51 10.90 -2.30 4.88
CA SER A 51 11.41 -0.94 4.58
C SER A 51 10.32 0.04 4.17
N LYS A 52 9.10 -0.46 3.91
CA LYS A 52 7.94 0.26 3.35
C LYS A 52 8.26 0.96 2.04
N LYS A 53 9.10 0.34 1.20
CA LYS A 53 9.60 0.93 -0.05
C LYS A 53 9.65 -0.06 -1.19
N CYS A 54 9.52 0.46 -2.41
CA CYS A 54 9.75 -0.24 -3.64
C CYS A 54 11.25 -0.37 -3.93
N GLU A 55 11.74 -1.59 -3.90
CA GLU A 55 13.14 -1.95 -4.06
C GLU A 55 13.36 -2.73 -5.36
N LYS A 56 14.57 -2.65 -5.91
CA LYS A 56 14.96 -3.41 -7.10
C LYS A 56 15.25 -4.87 -6.73
N PHE A 57 14.89 -5.80 -7.62
CA PHE A 57 15.34 -7.18 -7.57
C PHE A 57 15.49 -7.75 -8.98
N ILE A 58 16.15 -8.90 -9.10
CA ILE A 58 16.30 -9.62 -10.37
C ILE A 58 15.25 -10.72 -10.44
N TYR A 59 14.40 -10.67 -11.47
CA TYR A 59 13.44 -11.71 -11.78
C TYR A 59 14.02 -12.66 -12.84
N GLY A 60 13.96 -13.96 -12.56
CA GLY A 60 14.49 -15.03 -13.41
C GLY A 60 13.72 -15.24 -14.73
N GLY A 61 12.54 -14.66 -14.87
CA GLY A 61 11.73 -14.71 -16.11
C GLY A 61 10.52 -15.63 -16.05
N CYS A 62 10.48 -16.60 -15.13
CA CYS A 62 9.31 -17.47 -14.88
C CYS A 62 9.14 -17.76 -13.38
N GLY A 63 7.96 -18.24 -12.96
CA GLY A 63 7.73 -18.73 -11.60
C GLY A 63 7.69 -17.66 -10.49
N GLY A 64 7.46 -16.40 -10.84
CA GLY A 64 7.30 -15.29 -9.89
C GLY A 64 5.88 -15.15 -9.33
N ASN A 65 5.62 -14.07 -8.59
CA ASN A 65 4.29 -13.67 -8.13
C ASN A 65 3.94 -12.23 -8.56
N LYS A 66 2.84 -11.67 -8.03
CA LYS A 66 2.35 -10.33 -8.41
C LYS A 66 3.08 -9.16 -7.74
N ASN A 67 3.92 -9.38 -6.72
CA ASN A 67 4.81 -8.34 -6.19
C ASN A 67 6.06 -8.21 -7.08
N ASN A 68 5.81 -7.87 -8.35
CA ASN A 68 6.79 -7.86 -9.41
C ASN A 68 6.36 -6.84 -10.46
N PHE A 69 6.93 -5.64 -10.36
CA PHE A 69 6.59 -4.48 -11.16
C PHE A 69 7.70 -4.17 -12.15
N LYS A 70 7.33 -3.71 -13.35
CA LYS A 70 8.30 -3.34 -14.41
C LYS A 70 9.02 -2.04 -14.08
N THR A 71 8.31 -1.08 -13.50
CA THR A 71 8.86 0.23 -13.17
C THR A 71 8.69 0.54 -11.68
N TRP A 72 9.53 1.46 -11.18
CA TRP A 72 9.40 1.96 -9.81
C TRP A 72 8.03 2.63 -9.60
N LYS A 73 7.53 3.40 -10.58
CA LYS A 73 6.24 4.10 -10.50
C LYS A 73 5.07 3.14 -10.31
N ASP A 74 5.08 2.02 -11.05
CA ASP A 74 4.02 1.02 -10.93
C ASP A 74 3.99 0.42 -9.52
N CYS A 75 5.16 0.09 -8.97
CA CYS A 75 5.27 -0.40 -7.60
C CYS A 75 4.82 0.66 -6.59
N HIS A 76 5.37 1.87 -6.69
CA HIS A 76 5.16 2.96 -5.75
C HIS A 76 3.67 3.34 -5.67
N TYR A 77 3.02 3.59 -6.80
CA TYR A 77 1.59 3.95 -6.81
C TYR A 77 0.63 2.79 -6.52
N THR A 78 1.12 1.55 -6.55
CA THR A 78 0.31 0.38 -6.16
C THR A 78 0.45 0.05 -4.68
N CYS A 79 1.64 0.23 -4.10
CA CYS A 79 1.96 -0.34 -2.79
C CYS A 79 2.39 0.66 -1.72
N GLU A 80 2.91 1.82 -2.09
CA GLU A 80 3.26 2.87 -1.14
C GLU A 80 2.09 3.83 -0.92
N GLU A 81 2.16 4.63 0.14
CA GLU A 81 1.26 5.76 0.32
C GLU A 81 1.49 6.79 -0.78
N LYS A 82 0.41 7.26 -1.40
CA LYS A 82 0.51 8.23 -2.49
C LYS A 82 0.87 9.62 -1.94
N PRO A 83 1.91 10.28 -2.48
CA PRO A 83 2.37 11.56 -1.96
C PRO A 83 1.36 12.69 -2.24
N GLY A 84 1.54 13.79 -1.51
CA GLY A 84 0.72 15.00 -1.65
C GLY A 84 -0.60 14.93 -0.88
N THR A 85 -1.39 15.98 -1.01
CA THR A 85 -2.66 16.13 -0.29
C THR A 85 -3.81 16.41 -1.24
N CYS A 86 -5.04 16.20 -0.78
CA CYS A 86 -6.22 16.56 -1.56
C CYS A 86 -6.30 18.08 -1.75
N PRO A 87 -6.60 18.59 -2.97
CA PRO A 87 -6.88 19.99 -3.15
C PRO A 87 -8.07 20.43 -2.26
N LYS A 88 -8.15 21.72 -1.95
CA LYS A 88 -9.32 22.24 -1.22
C LYS A 88 -10.55 22.18 -2.14
N ALA A 89 -11.71 21.83 -1.57
CA ALA A 89 -12.97 21.92 -2.29
C ALA A 89 -13.21 23.36 -2.76
N PRO A 90 -13.73 23.57 -3.99
CA PRO A 90 -14.20 24.88 -4.42
C PRO A 90 -15.31 25.40 -3.49
N PRO A 91 -15.39 26.71 -3.20
CA PRO A 91 -16.41 27.28 -2.32
C PRO A 91 -17.85 27.03 -2.82
N ASP A 92 -18.04 26.99 -4.14
CA ASP A 92 -19.36 26.85 -4.78
C ASP A 92 -19.69 25.40 -5.16
N LEU A 93 -19.09 24.42 -4.49
CA LEU A 93 -19.26 23.01 -4.82
C LEU A 93 -20.67 22.52 -4.43
N PHE A 94 -21.61 22.62 -5.37
CA PHE A 94 -22.91 21.96 -5.30
C PHE A 94 -22.76 20.50 -5.72
N THR A 95 -22.72 19.60 -4.75
CA THR A 95 -22.34 18.20 -4.98
C THR A 95 -23.55 17.28 -5.10
N ILE A 96 -23.51 16.41 -6.10
CA ILE A 96 -24.27 15.16 -6.15
C ILE A 96 -23.45 14.10 -5.42
N CYS A 97 -24.07 13.29 -4.55
CA CYS A 97 -23.41 12.18 -3.85
C CYS A 97 -22.84 11.16 -4.85
N LEU A 98 -21.61 11.37 -5.29
CA LEU A 98 -20.90 10.51 -6.23
C LEU A 98 -19.68 9.94 -5.53
N VAL A 99 -19.65 8.62 -5.37
CA VAL A 99 -18.54 7.90 -4.72
C VAL A 99 -17.83 7.06 -5.78
N LYS A 100 -16.67 7.53 -6.24
CA LYS A 100 -15.85 6.84 -7.26
C LYS A 100 -14.71 6.01 -6.68
N CYS A 101 -14.31 6.29 -5.44
CA CYS A 101 -13.19 5.61 -4.79
C CYS A 101 -13.46 5.37 -3.30
N GLU A 102 -12.76 4.38 -2.76
CA GLU A 102 -12.83 4.01 -1.34
C GLU A 102 -11.60 4.53 -0.58
N ASN A 103 -10.42 4.44 -1.20
CA ASN A 103 -9.14 4.88 -0.64
C ASN A 103 -8.17 5.21 -1.78
N ASP A 104 -7.01 5.76 -1.42
CA ASP A 104 -5.98 6.17 -2.38
C ASP A 104 -5.54 5.03 -3.32
N TRP A 105 -5.47 3.79 -2.84
CA TRP A 105 -5.06 2.63 -3.64
C TRP A 105 -6.09 2.23 -4.70
N LYS A 106 -7.35 2.69 -4.59
CA LYS A 106 -8.37 2.51 -5.63
C LYS A 106 -8.33 3.56 -6.74
N CYS A 107 -7.56 4.62 -6.56
CA CYS A 107 -7.36 5.62 -7.59
C CYS A 107 -6.20 5.25 -8.54
N PRO A 108 -6.24 5.66 -9.81
CA PRO A 108 -5.17 5.39 -10.76
C PRO A 108 -3.92 6.25 -10.48
N GLY A 109 -2.74 5.67 -10.73
CA GLY A 109 -1.47 6.40 -10.65
C GLY A 109 -1.29 7.16 -9.35
N LYS A 110 -0.95 8.46 -9.44
CA LYS A 110 -0.70 9.33 -8.28
C LYS A 110 -1.95 9.93 -7.64
N GLU A 111 -3.14 9.69 -8.17
CA GLU A 111 -4.35 10.33 -7.68
C GLU A 111 -4.71 9.84 -6.28
N LYS A 112 -5.21 10.75 -5.45
CA LYS A 112 -5.69 10.48 -4.09
C LYS A 112 -7.21 10.45 -4.09
N CYS A 113 -7.78 9.64 -3.21
CA CYS A 113 -9.22 9.56 -3.02
C CYS A 113 -9.65 10.68 -2.07
N CYS A 114 -10.27 11.71 -2.63
CA CYS A 114 -10.56 12.95 -1.92
C CYS A 114 -12.05 13.06 -1.58
N ASN A 115 -12.33 13.41 -0.33
CA ASN A 115 -13.68 13.60 0.18
C ASN A 115 -14.01 15.10 0.28
N TYR A 116 -15.02 15.52 -0.47
CA TYR A 116 -15.62 16.85 -0.40
C TYR A 116 -17.11 16.72 -0.06
N ALA A 117 -17.37 16.48 1.22
CA ALA A 117 -18.68 16.10 1.74
C ALA A 117 -19.17 14.76 1.17
N CYS A 118 -20.21 14.77 0.32
CA CYS A 118 -20.71 13.54 -0.30
C CYS A 118 -20.06 13.21 -1.67
N LEU A 119 -19.19 14.09 -2.19
CA LEU A 119 -18.37 13.80 -3.36
C LEU A 119 -17.12 13.07 -2.89
N VAL A 120 -16.89 11.86 -3.39
CA VAL A 120 -15.68 11.11 -3.15
C VAL A 120 -15.09 10.72 -4.50
N ASP A 121 -13.99 11.35 -4.89
CA ASP A 121 -13.44 11.24 -6.24
C ASP A 121 -11.92 11.14 -6.24
N CYS A 122 -11.37 10.57 -7.30
CA CYS A 122 -9.93 10.53 -7.52
C CYS A 122 -9.45 11.88 -8.06
N MET A 123 -8.57 12.53 -7.31
CA MET A 123 -8.08 13.87 -7.65
C MET A 123 -6.55 13.87 -7.71
N SER A 124 -6.03 14.71 -8.60
CA SER A 124 -4.60 15.01 -8.63
C SER A 124 -4.20 15.74 -7.34
N PRO A 125 -3.18 15.26 -6.60
CA PRO A 125 -2.77 15.88 -5.35
C PRO A 125 -2.05 17.22 -5.57
N VAL A 126 -2.09 18.07 -4.54
CA VAL A 126 -1.29 19.30 -4.39
C VAL A 126 -0.10 19.10 -3.47
#